data_AF-A0A4S2TG30-F1
#
_entry.id   AF-A0A4S2TG30-F1
#
_cell.length_a   1.000
_cell.length_b   1.000
_cell.length_c   1.000
_cell.angle_alpha   90.00
_cell.angle_beta   90.00
_cell.angle_gamma   90.00
#
_symmetry.space_group_name_H-M   'P 1'
#
loop_
_entity.id
_entity.type
_entity.pdbx_description
1 polymer ?
#
loop_
_entity_poly.entity_id
_entity_poly.type
_entity_poly.pdbx_seq_one_letter_code
_entity_poly.pdbx_strand_id
1 'polypeptide(L)' 'GRLHGHPGLYVIDGALIPGNTSVNPFVTITALAERNIEQIIATDL' A
#
# COMPACT_ATOMS: atom_id res chain seq x y z
N GLY A 1 -2.74 -0.15 3.10
CA GLY A 1 -2.07 -1.45 3.30
C GLY A 1 -2.68 -2.34 4.36
N ARG A 2 -3.20 -1.81 5.49
CA ARG A 2 -3.73 -2.63 6.61
C ARG A 2 -4.84 -3.58 6.17
N LEU A 3 -4.73 -4.86 6.55
CA LEU A 3 -5.80 -5.82 6.34
C LEU A 3 -6.82 -5.69 7.46
N HIS A 4 -8.08 -5.40 7.10
CA HIS A 4 -9.15 -5.31 8.08
C HIS A 4 -9.35 -6.65 8.80
N GLY A 5 -9.56 -6.58 10.13
CA GLY A 5 -9.72 -7.77 10.98
C GLY A 5 -8.42 -8.49 11.36
N HIS A 6 -7.26 -8.06 10.85
CA HIS A 6 -5.96 -8.69 11.09
C HIS A 6 -4.91 -7.63 11.49
N PRO A 7 -4.86 -7.20 12.76
CA PRO A 7 -3.87 -6.23 13.22
C PRO A 7 -2.43 -6.70 12.96
N GLY A 8 -1.56 -5.80 12.51
CA GLY A 8 -0.16 -6.10 12.18
C GLY A 8 0.06 -6.75 10.81
N LEU A 9 -1.01 -7.01 10.02
CA LEU A 9 -0.89 -7.56 8.67
C LEU A 9 -1.15 -6.48 7.61
N TYR A 10 -0.23 -6.37 6.65
CA TYR A 10 -0.22 -5.31 5.64
C TYR A 10 0.01 -5.85 4.24
N VAL A 11 -0.65 -5.25 3.25
CA VAL A 11 -0.41 -5.39 1.81
C VAL A 11 0.27 -4.12 1.31
N ILE A 12 1.37 -4.23 0.57
CA ILE A 12 2.23 -3.12 0.12
C ILE A 12 2.65 -3.34 -1.36
N ASP A 13 1.69 -3.72 -2.21
CA ASP A 13 1.96 -4.02 -3.62
C ASP A 13 0.82 -3.56 -4.55
N GLY A 14 0.86 -4.01 -5.80
CA GLY A 14 -0.13 -3.69 -6.82
C GLY A 14 -1.54 -4.22 -6.56
N ALA A 15 -1.75 -5.14 -5.61
CA ALA A 15 -3.10 -5.61 -5.26
C ALA A 15 -3.98 -4.50 -4.66
N LEU A 16 -3.37 -3.40 -4.20
CA LEU A 16 -4.09 -2.22 -3.72
C LEU A 16 -4.60 -1.31 -4.85
N ILE A 17 -4.18 -1.53 -6.10
CA ILE A 17 -4.64 -0.75 -7.24
C ILE A 17 -6.03 -1.23 -7.66
N PRO A 18 -7.04 -0.34 -7.77
CA PRO A 18 -8.39 -0.71 -8.21
C PRO A 18 -8.44 -0.92 -9.74
N GLY A 19 -7.88 -2.02 -10.22
CA GLY A 19 -7.94 -2.43 -11.61
C GLY A 19 -6.77 -1.92 -12.46
N ASN A 20 -6.84 -0.70 -12.97
CA ASN A 20 -5.90 -0.19 -13.99
C ASN A 20 -5.43 1.25 -13.68
N THR A 21 -4.15 1.53 -13.93
CA THR A 21 -3.50 2.84 -13.80
C THR A 21 -3.44 3.63 -15.12
N SER A 22 -3.94 3.10 -16.23
CA SER A 22 -3.87 3.65 -17.61
C SER A 22 -2.46 3.85 -18.19
N VAL A 23 -1.43 3.70 -17.37
CA VAL A 23 0.00 3.72 -17.69
C VAL A 23 0.70 2.54 -17.00
N ASN A 24 2.01 2.39 -17.21
CA ASN A 24 2.81 1.42 -16.46
C ASN A 24 2.61 1.62 -14.94
N PRO A 25 2.14 0.61 -14.20
CA PRO A 25 1.74 0.76 -12.80
C PRO A 25 2.91 0.92 -11.83
N PHE A 26 4.15 0.64 -12.25
CA PHE A 26 5.31 0.56 -11.35
C PHE A 26 5.46 1.79 -10.45
N VAL A 27 5.44 3.00 -11.02
CA VAL A 27 5.62 4.23 -10.25
C VAL A 27 4.45 4.47 -9.29
N THR A 28 3.23 4.13 -9.69
CA THR A 28 2.05 4.22 -8.81
C THR A 28 2.14 3.25 -7.63
N ILE A 29 2.60 2.02 -7.87
CA ILE A 29 2.82 1.03 -6.81
C ILE A 29 3.86 1.54 -5.82
N THR A 30 5.00 2.01 -6.31
CA THR A 30 6.09 2.52 -5.47
C THR A 30 5.64 3.72 -4.62
N ALA A 31 4.97 4.71 -5.23
CA ALA A 31 4.47 5.87 -4.48
C ALA A 31 3.44 5.48 -3.42
N LEU A 32 2.56 4.51 -3.73
CA LEU A 32 1.58 4.00 -2.77
C LEU A 32 2.25 3.22 -1.63
N ALA A 33 3.32 2.47 -1.93
CA ALA A 33 4.10 1.74 -0.94
C ALA A 33 4.80 2.71 0.03
N GLU A 34 5.46 3.75 -0.48
CA GLU A 34 6.11 4.79 0.34
C GLU A 34 5.11 5.49 1.27
N ARG A 35 3.97 5.93 0.73
CA ARG A 35 2.90 6.53 1.54
C ARG A 35 2.41 5.59 2.64
N ASN A 36 2.24 4.30 2.32
CA ASN A 36 1.70 3.33 3.28
C ASN A 36 2.70 3.04 4.40
N ILE A 37 3.98 2.84 4.08
CA ILE A 37 4.98 2.48 5.09
C ILE A 37 5.26 3.65 6.03
N GLU A 38 5.29 4.89 5.53
CA GLU A 38 5.40 6.09 6.36
C GLU A 38 4.30 6.14 7.43
N GLN A 39 3.05 5.94 7.02
CA GLN A 39 1.92 5.94 7.95
C GLN A 39 1.94 4.76 8.92
N ILE A 40 2.32 3.56 8.47
CA ILE A 40 2.40 2.37 9.33
C ILE A 40 3.45 2.59 10.43
N ILE A 41 4.64 3.06 10.07
CA ILE A 41 5.70 3.34 11.05
C ILE A 41 5.26 4.40 12.07
N ALA A 42 4.56 5.44 11.62
CA ALA A 42 4.17 6.55 12.51
C ALA A 42 3.03 6.21 13.48
N THR A 43 2.24 5.15 13.22
CA THR A 43 0.99 4.91 13.96
C THR A 43 0.81 3.49 14.50
N ASP A 44 1.57 2.51 14.00
CA ASP A 44 1.43 1.10 14.41
C ASP A 44 2.69 0.54 15.10
N LEU A 45 3.80 1.28 15.10
CA LEU A 45 5.04 1.01 15.85
C LEU A 45 5.15 1.95 17.04
#